data_AF-A0A9E0ZVX3-F1
#
_entry.id   AF-A0A9E0ZVX3-F1
#
_cell.length_a   1.000
_cell.length_b   1.000
_cell.length_c   1.000
_cell.angle_alpha   90.00
_cell.angle_beta   90.00
_cell.angle_gamma   90.00
#
_symmetry.space_group_name_H-M   'P 1'
#
loop_
_entity.id
_entity.type
_entity.pdbx_description
1 polymer ?
#
loop_
_entity_poly.entity_id
_entity_poly.type
_entity_poly.pdbx_seq_one_letter_code
_entity_poly.pdbx_strand_id
1 'polypeptide(L)'
;ANELPFERYVPTVLDILSRADYVIAYNYAFEDRFLRAYGIEVSREKWFDPMLTFADIYGEWDSYHGNYKWQSLTKCATYYGYEFKAHDSLEDVKATLHCYKKMGEDVERRKGKC
;
A
#
# COMPACT_ATOMS: atom_id res chain seq x y z
N ALA A 1 1.91 -6.28 27.14
CA ALA A 1 2.41 -7.18 26.07
C ALA A 1 3.91 -7.35 26.27
N ASN A 2 4.42 -8.59 26.25
CA ASN A 2 5.87 -8.87 26.25
C ASN A 2 6.40 -8.82 24.81
N GLU A 3 6.09 -7.73 24.10
CA GLU A 3 6.55 -7.57 22.73
C GLU A 3 8.00 -7.09 22.74
N LEU A 4 8.82 -7.80 21.98
CA LEU A 4 10.20 -7.40 21.73
C LEU A 4 10.21 -6.12 20.88
N PRO A 5 11.22 -5.25 21.07
CA PRO A 5 11.34 -4.02 20.28
C PRO A 5 11.61 -4.36 18.80
N PHE A 6 11.20 -3.48 17.89
CA PHE A 6 11.22 -3.72 16.44
C PHE A 6 12.63 -4.11 15.92
N GLU A 7 13.68 -3.57 16.52
CA GLU A 7 15.09 -3.85 16.25
C GLU A 7 15.41 -5.35 16.26
N ARG A 8 14.68 -6.14 17.06
CA ARG A 8 14.84 -7.60 17.12
C ARG A 8 14.37 -8.30 15.84
N TYR A 9 13.49 -7.67 15.08
CA TYR A 9 12.92 -8.19 13.84
C TYR A 9 13.59 -7.60 12.58
N VAL A 10 14.47 -6.60 12.71
CA VAL A 10 15.18 -5.99 11.57
C VAL A 10 15.86 -7.04 10.67
N PRO A 11 16.60 -8.05 11.18
CA PRO A 11 17.19 -9.07 10.31
C PRO A 11 16.15 -9.87 9.50
N THR A 12 15.02 -10.19 10.11
CA THR A 12 13.91 -10.90 9.45
C THR A 12 13.27 -10.03 8.37
N VAL A 13 13.01 -8.76 8.67
CA VAL A 13 12.42 -7.81 7.71
C VAL A 13 13.37 -7.59 6.52
N LEU A 14 14.67 -7.45 6.76
CA LEU A 14 15.69 -7.34 5.72
C LEU A 14 15.75 -8.59 4.84
N ASP A 15 15.73 -9.79 5.41
CA ASP A 15 15.70 -11.03 4.63
C ASP A 15 14.46 -11.11 3.73
N ILE A 16 13.29 -10.78 4.25
CA ILE A 16 12.04 -10.77 3.47
C ILE A 16 12.12 -9.76 2.31
N LEU A 17 12.51 -8.52 2.60
CA LEU A 17 12.53 -7.43 1.60
C LEU A 17 13.65 -7.58 0.57
N SER A 18 14.79 -8.16 0.96
CA SER A 18 15.90 -8.42 0.03
C SER A 18 15.52 -9.46 -1.03
N ARG A 19 14.75 -10.49 -0.64
CA ARG A 19 14.26 -11.55 -1.54
C ARG A 19 13.00 -11.19 -2.31
N ALA A 20 12.28 -10.16 -1.90
CA ALA A 20 11.09 -9.71 -2.60
C ALA A 20 11.47 -9.00 -3.92
N ASP A 21 10.88 -9.42 -5.03
CA ASP A 21 10.96 -8.69 -6.31
C ASP A 21 10.07 -7.44 -6.31
N TYR A 22 9.02 -7.46 -5.49
CA TYR A 22 7.97 -6.45 -5.47
C TYR A 22 7.41 -6.26 -4.07
N VAL A 23 7.20 -5.01 -3.66
CA VAL A 23 6.73 -4.62 -2.32
C VAL A 23 5.54 -3.67 -2.46
N ILE A 24 4.41 -4.08 -1.88
CA ILE A 24 3.16 -3.33 -1.93
C ILE A 24 2.94 -2.66 -0.59
N ALA A 25 2.77 -1.34 -0.58
CA ALA A 25 2.46 -0.59 0.63
C ALA A 25 1.51 0.57 0.27
N TYR A 26 0.40 0.67 1.00
CA TYR A 26 -0.55 1.77 0.83
C TYR A 26 0.07 3.04 1.44
N ASN A 27 0.35 4.06 0.62
CA ASN A 27 1.18 5.21 1.00
C ASN A 27 2.64 4.80 1.31
N TYR A 28 3.32 4.18 0.34
CA TYR A 28 4.67 3.60 0.54
C TYR A 28 5.69 4.61 1.08
N ALA A 29 5.55 5.90 0.77
CA ALA A 29 6.47 6.94 1.24
C ALA A 29 6.47 7.07 2.76
N PHE A 30 5.32 6.78 3.41
CA PHE A 30 5.25 6.69 4.86
C PHE A 30 6.07 5.50 5.37
N GLU A 31 5.88 4.32 4.78
CA GLU A 31 6.56 3.09 5.21
C GLU A 31 8.07 3.11 4.93
N ASP A 32 8.50 3.65 3.79
CA ASP A 32 9.92 3.82 3.47
C ASP A 32 10.61 4.69 4.51
N ARG A 33 9.96 5.78 4.97
CA ARG A 33 10.51 6.62 6.06
C ARG A 33 10.63 5.86 7.38
N PHE A 34 9.65 5.02 7.72
CA PHE A 34 9.72 4.18 8.93
C PHE A 34 10.85 3.15 8.84
N LEU A 35 10.97 2.44 7.70
CA LEU A 35 12.01 1.44 7.48
C LEU A 35 13.42 2.06 7.52
N ARG A 36 13.60 3.23 6.89
CA ARG A 36 14.88 3.96 6.91
C ARG A 36 15.34 4.36 8.30
N ALA A 37 14.42 4.64 9.22
CA ALA A 37 14.75 4.94 10.61
C ALA A 37 15.45 3.75 11.32
N TYR A 38 15.28 2.53 10.81
CA TYR A 38 15.92 1.31 11.29
C TYR A 38 17.06 0.82 10.37
N GLY A 39 17.52 1.66 9.42
CA GLY A 39 18.57 1.30 8.46
C GLY A 39 18.13 0.28 7.42
N ILE A 40 16.82 0.09 7.23
CA ILE A 40 16.26 -0.79 6.20
C ILE A 40 16.00 0.04 4.96
N GLU A 41 16.67 -0.30 3.86
CA GLU A 41 16.50 0.34 2.57
C GLU A 41 15.91 -0.63 1.55
N VAL A 42 14.86 -0.19 0.86
CA VAL A 42 14.22 -0.93 -0.23
C VAL A 42 14.34 -0.09 -1.49
N SER A 43 14.80 -0.71 -2.57
CA SER A 43 15.01 -0.01 -3.83
C SER A 43 13.71 0.55 -4.39
N ARG A 44 13.76 1.74 -5.00
CA ARG A 44 12.57 2.52 -5.38
C ARG A 44 11.65 1.76 -6.35
N GLU A 45 12.25 0.99 -7.25
CA GLU A 45 11.60 0.20 -8.29
C GLU A 45 10.83 -1.02 -7.76
N LYS A 46 11.13 -1.48 -6.54
CA LYS A 46 10.37 -2.57 -5.92
C LYS A 46 9.02 -2.10 -5.39
N TRP A 47 8.89 -0.81 -5.06
CA TRP A 47 7.70 -0.27 -4.42
C TRP A 47 6.55 -0.05 -5.40
N PHE A 48 5.38 -0.53 -5.00
CA PHE A 48 4.10 -0.16 -5.58
C PHE A 48 3.18 0.42 -4.52
N ASP A 49 2.55 1.54 -4.88
CA ASP A 49 1.62 2.25 -4.03
C ASP A 49 0.19 2.17 -4.60
N PRO A 50 -0.68 1.31 -4.02
CA PRO A 50 -2.08 1.23 -4.42
C PRO A 50 -2.83 2.54 -4.22
N MET A 51 -2.39 3.45 -3.33
CA MET A 51 -3.08 4.73 -3.08
C MET A 51 -3.09 5.62 -4.32
N LEU A 52 -1.98 5.66 -5.07
CA LEU A 52 -1.86 6.48 -6.28
C LEU A 52 -2.75 5.92 -7.39
N THR A 53 -2.68 4.61 -7.62
CA THR A 53 -3.53 3.92 -8.60
C THR A 53 -5.01 4.08 -8.26
N PHE A 54 -5.35 3.99 -6.97
CA PHE A 54 -6.71 4.15 -6.53
C PHE A 54 -7.24 5.58 -6.67
N ALA A 55 -6.40 6.59 -6.47
CA ALA A 55 -6.78 7.99 -6.70
C ALA A 55 -7.30 8.18 -8.14
N ASP A 56 -6.58 7.64 -9.12
CA ASP A 56 -6.98 7.66 -10.54
C ASP A 56 -8.27 6.86 -10.79
N ILE A 57 -8.43 5.70 -10.16
CA ILE A 57 -9.64 4.87 -10.29
C ILE A 57 -10.86 5.57 -9.69
N TYR A 58 -10.69 6.18 -8.52
CA TYR A 58 -11.76 6.85 -7.77
C TYR A 58 -12.19 8.16 -8.44
N GLY A 59 -11.24 8.89 -9.05
CA GLY A 59 -11.53 10.00 -9.97
C GLY A 59 -11.96 11.31 -9.31
N GLU A 60 -11.73 11.49 -8.00
CA GLU A 60 -12.00 12.76 -7.31
C GLU A 60 -10.88 13.76 -7.63
N TRP A 61 -11.15 14.71 -8.53
CA TRP A 61 -10.18 15.72 -8.96
C TRP A 61 -9.91 16.78 -7.87
N ASP A 62 -8.64 17.07 -7.61
CA ASP A 62 -8.18 18.15 -6.74
C ASP A 62 -7.54 19.25 -7.61
N SER A 63 -8.28 20.34 -7.84
CA SER A 63 -7.82 21.46 -8.66
C SER A 63 -6.69 22.27 -8.02
N TYR A 64 -6.53 22.23 -6.70
CA TYR A 64 -5.47 22.94 -6.01
C TYR A 64 -4.12 22.24 -6.24
N HIS A 65 -4.11 20.91 -6.22
CA HIS A 65 -2.91 20.11 -6.48
C HIS A 65 -2.74 19.71 -7.97
N GLY A 66 -3.74 19.94 -8.81
CA GLY A 66 -3.71 19.59 -10.24
C GLY A 66 -3.62 18.09 -10.49
N ASN A 67 -4.19 17.27 -9.60
CA ASN A 67 -4.14 15.81 -9.70
C ASN A 67 -5.39 15.17 -9.05
N TYR A 68 -5.57 13.86 -9.20
CA TYR A 68 -6.58 13.12 -8.44
C TYR A 68 -6.20 13.04 -6.96
N LYS A 69 -7.18 13.32 -6.11
CA LYS A 69 -7.05 13.33 -4.67
C LYS A 69 -6.79 11.94 -4.13
N TRP A 70 -5.72 11.80 -3.36
CA TRP A 70 -5.40 10.57 -2.64
C TRP A 70 -6.51 10.22 -1.65
N GLN A 71 -6.84 8.94 -1.58
CA GLN A 71 -7.93 8.44 -0.74
C GLN A 71 -7.37 7.53 0.34
N SER A 72 -8.03 7.48 1.50
CA SER A 72 -7.64 6.59 2.59
C SER A 72 -7.82 5.11 2.23
N LEU A 73 -7.07 4.23 2.91
CA LEU A 73 -7.24 2.78 2.77
C LEU A 73 -8.67 2.33 3.09
N THR A 74 -9.30 2.91 4.13
CA THR A 74 -10.70 2.62 4.45
C THR A 74 -11.62 2.91 3.29
N LYS A 75 -11.46 4.06 2.62
CA LYS A 75 -12.28 4.43 1.47
C LYS A 75 -12.05 3.52 0.27
N CYS A 76 -10.80 3.11 0.05
CA CYS A 76 -10.45 2.11 -0.95
C CYS A 76 -11.07 0.74 -0.66
N ALA A 77 -10.98 0.26 0.57
CA ALA A 77 -11.55 -1.00 0.99
C ALA A 77 -13.08 -0.99 0.88
N THR A 78 -13.75 0.08 1.32
CA THR A 78 -15.20 0.26 1.15
C THR A 78 -15.61 0.25 -0.32
N TYR A 79 -14.85 0.94 -1.19
CA TYR A 79 -15.10 0.95 -2.65
C TYR A 79 -15.08 -0.48 -3.22
N TYR A 80 -14.17 -1.32 -2.71
CA TYR A 80 -14.03 -2.72 -3.12
C TYR A 80 -14.75 -3.74 -2.24
N GLY A 81 -15.68 -3.29 -1.38
CA GLY A 81 -16.52 -4.15 -0.56
C GLY A 81 -15.75 -4.96 0.49
N TYR A 82 -14.66 -4.44 1.04
CA TYR A 82 -13.86 -5.07 2.08
C TYR A 82 -13.97 -4.31 3.40
N GLU A 83 -14.42 -5.00 4.45
CA GLU A 83 -14.49 -4.47 5.81
C GLU A 83 -13.32 -4.99 6.64
N PHE A 84 -12.74 -4.12 7.46
CA PHE A 84 -11.61 -4.45 8.32
C PHE A 84 -11.53 -3.48 9.50
N LYS A 85 -10.77 -3.87 10.52
CA LYS A 85 -10.47 -3.00 11.65
C LYS A 85 -9.28 -2.11 11.31
N ALA A 86 -9.53 -0.84 10.99
CA ALA A 86 -8.48 0.13 10.71
C ALA A 86 -7.57 0.36 11.93
N HIS A 87 -6.29 0.67 11.66
CA HIS A 87 -5.24 0.86 12.67
C HIS A 87 -4.84 -0.43 13.39
N ASP A 88 -5.10 -1.58 12.78
CA ASP A 88 -4.51 -2.86 13.12
C ASP A 88 -3.60 -3.27 11.97
N SER A 89 -2.30 -3.38 12.22
CA SER A 89 -1.31 -3.54 11.14
C SER A 89 -1.53 -4.79 10.30
N LEU A 90 -2.01 -5.89 10.89
CA LEU A 90 -2.31 -7.12 10.16
C LEU A 90 -3.56 -6.98 9.29
N GLU A 91 -4.60 -6.33 9.80
CA GLU A 91 -5.81 -6.07 9.02
C GLU A 91 -5.57 -5.03 7.92
N ASP A 92 -4.77 -4.00 8.18
CA ASP A 92 -4.39 -2.96 7.21
C ASP A 92 -3.63 -3.56 6.01
N VAL A 93 -2.68 -4.49 6.24
CA VAL A 93 -1.95 -5.16 5.14
C VAL A 93 -2.85 -6.11 4.35
N LYS A 94 -3.81 -6.79 4.99
CA LYS A 94 -4.81 -7.63 4.29
C LYS A 94 -5.73 -6.78 3.42
N ALA A 95 -6.23 -5.67 3.95
CA ALA A 95 -7.06 -4.73 3.20
C ALA A 95 -6.30 -4.13 2.02
N THR A 96 -5.03 -3.77 2.20
CA THR A 96 -4.15 -3.28 1.14
C THR A 96 -3.99 -4.32 0.02
N LEU A 97 -3.73 -5.59 0.36
CA LEU A 97 -3.61 -6.66 -0.62
C LEU A 97 -4.92 -6.92 -1.38
N HIS A 98 -6.06 -6.90 -0.69
CA HIS A 98 -7.37 -7.04 -1.33
C HIS A 98 -7.61 -5.92 -2.34
N CYS A 99 -7.41 -4.67 -1.92
CA CYS A 99 -7.57 -3.50 -2.77
C CYS A 99 -6.66 -3.56 -4.00
N TYR A 100 -5.38 -3.88 -3.83
CA TYR A 100 -4.42 -4.04 -4.91
C TYR A 100 -4.90 -5.05 -5.97
N LYS A 101 -5.37 -6.22 -5.54
CA LYS A 101 -5.89 -7.26 -6.45
C LYS A 101 -7.11 -6.77 -7.23
N LYS A 102 -8.04 -6.09 -6.55
CA LYS A 102 -9.25 -5.53 -7.19
C LYS A 102 -8.95 -4.42 -8.18
N MET A 103 -7.96 -3.57 -7.91
CA MET A 103 -7.49 -2.58 -8.90
C MET A 103 -6.94 -3.26 -10.15
N GLY A 104 -6.20 -4.36 -9.99
CA GLY A 104 -5.73 -5.18 -11.12
C GLY A 104 -6.89 -5.67 -11.99
N GLU A 105 -7.95 -6.21 -11.39
CA GLU A 105 -9.17 -6.61 -12.11
C GLU A 105 -9.82 -5.43 -12.87
N ASP A 106 -9.86 -4.24 -12.26
CA ASP A 106 -10.40 -3.03 -12.88
C ASP A 106 -9.60 -2.56 -14.09
N VAL A 107 -8.27 -2.55 -13.97
CA VAL A 107 -7.36 -2.14 -15.05
C VAL A 107 -7.52 -3.09 -16.25
N GLU A 108 -7.53 -4.40 -16.02
CA GLU A 108 -7.71 -5.38 -17.09
C GLU A 108 -9.10 -5.27 -17.75
N ARG A 109 -10.16 -5.06 -16.95
CA ARG A 109 -11.51 -4.83 -17.46
C ARG A 109 -11.63 -3.56 -18.31
N ARG A 110 -10.85 -2.52 -18.01
CA ARG A 110 -10.82 -1.27 -18.78
C ARG A 110 -10.05 -1.45 -20.10
N LYS A 111 -8.95 -2.20 -20.11
CA LYS A 111 -8.19 -2.52 -21.32
C LYS A 111 -8.98 -3.35 -22.33
N GLY A 112 -9.78 -4.32 -21.87
CA GLY A 112 -10.62 -5.15 -22.73
C GLY A 112 -11.85 -4.45 -23.35
N LYS A 113 -12.02 -3.15 -23.09
CA LYS A 113 -13.10 -2.31 -23.67
C LYS A 113 -12.62 -1.39 -24.80
N CYS A 114 -11.33 -1.40 -25.13
CA CYS A 114 -10.75 -0.68 -26.27
C CYS A 114 -10.58 -1.59 -27.49
#